data_AF-A0A5N7ASB0-F1
#
_entry.id   AF-A0A5N7ASB0-F1
#
_cell.length_a   1.000
_cell.length_b   1.000
_cell.length_c   1.000
_cell.angle_alpha   90.00
_cell.angle_beta   90.00
_cell.angle_gamma   90.00
#
_symmetry.space_group_name_H-M   'P 1'
#
loop_
_entity.id
_entity.type
_entity.pdbx_description
1 polymer ?
#
loop_
_entity_poly.entity_id
_entity_poly.type
_entity_poly.pdbx_seq_one_letter_code
_entity_poly.pdbx_strand_id
1 'polypeptide(L)'
;MDRDIPYIVHQGITAAFKAVLTRATQESLYSLAERCGTQGLFGYNNIVNNQIEARGNSIAEGDTLALSIRACVLQFRIDHKLMCCAGLAAELILGRYDMPQPLYPSCLLSMYEIGLIEHARGIVGSFEGARKREEFNWRILPRCQILVEAVGHQIAYESAAYYGVDLKLLDLYEARVMLRDPGWFVKNAPLDTETQLKMEMEAMDAAVPRLEEFLDATGAGPYCTAPIASNKSWTDLKHMRVTPGWIFMRITRN
;
A
#
# COMPACT_ATOMS: atom_id res chain seq x y z
N MET A 1 1.27 -9.88 -20.85
CA MET A 1 0.12 -10.37 -20.06
C MET A 1 -0.07 -11.81 -20.42
N ASP A 2 0.00 -12.68 -19.42
CA ASP A 2 -0.40 -14.07 -19.57
C ASP A 2 -1.87 -14.10 -20.02
N ARG A 3 -2.16 -14.75 -21.14
CA ARG A 3 -3.51 -14.72 -21.73
C ARG A 3 -4.46 -15.71 -21.06
N ASP A 4 -3.93 -16.54 -20.17
CA ASP A 4 -4.66 -17.64 -19.55
C ASP A 4 -5.37 -17.23 -18.25
N ILE A 5 -5.08 -16.04 -17.72
CA ILE A 5 -5.74 -15.50 -16.51
C ILE A 5 -7.07 -14.84 -16.92
N PRO A 6 -8.21 -15.21 -16.30
CA PRO A 6 -9.49 -14.57 -16.59
C PRO A 6 -9.43 -13.05 -16.39
N TYR A 7 -10.07 -12.29 -17.28
CA TYR A 7 -10.09 -10.83 -17.25
C TYR A 7 -10.50 -10.27 -15.87
N ILE A 8 -11.47 -10.90 -15.22
CA ILE A 8 -11.94 -10.56 -13.87
C ILE A 8 -10.78 -10.66 -12.85
N VAL A 9 -10.00 -11.74 -12.86
CA VAL A 9 -8.87 -11.92 -11.93
C VAL A 9 -7.81 -10.84 -12.15
N HIS A 10 -7.47 -10.55 -13.41
CA HIS A 10 -6.52 -9.49 -13.77
C HIS A 10 -6.88 -8.13 -13.19
N GLN A 11 -8.15 -7.82 -13.27
CA GLN A 11 -8.67 -6.53 -12.94
C GLN A 11 -8.70 -6.43 -11.39
N GLY A 12 -8.99 -7.53 -10.67
CA GLY A 12 -8.88 -7.63 -9.21
C GLY A 12 -7.45 -7.42 -8.72
N ILE A 13 -6.46 -8.07 -9.35
CA ILE A 13 -5.04 -7.86 -9.10
C ILE A 13 -4.66 -6.38 -9.31
N THR A 14 -5.16 -5.77 -10.38
CA THR A 14 -4.90 -4.36 -10.70
C THR A 14 -5.44 -3.42 -9.62
N ALA A 15 -6.64 -3.69 -9.09
CA ALA A 15 -7.23 -2.91 -8.01
C ALA A 15 -6.42 -3.05 -6.70
N ALA A 16 -6.03 -4.28 -6.36
CA ALA A 16 -5.20 -4.57 -5.18
C ALA A 16 -3.82 -3.90 -5.25
N PHE A 17 -3.15 -4.04 -6.40
CA PHE A 17 -1.88 -3.36 -6.69
C PHE A 17 -2.02 -1.84 -6.51
N LYS A 18 -3.04 -1.24 -7.12
CA LYS A 18 -3.25 0.20 -7.04
C LYS A 18 -3.51 0.67 -5.62
N ALA A 19 -4.32 -0.07 -4.86
CA ALA A 19 -4.63 0.28 -3.46
C ALA A 19 -3.36 0.31 -2.60
N VAL A 20 -2.57 -0.76 -2.66
CA VAL A 20 -1.31 -0.87 -1.90
C VAL A 20 -0.30 0.19 -2.35
N LEU A 21 -0.06 0.31 -3.66
CA LEU A 21 0.94 1.25 -4.19
C LEU A 21 0.59 2.70 -3.86
N THR A 22 -0.68 3.08 -4.04
CA THR A 22 -1.18 4.42 -3.74
C THR A 22 -0.94 4.75 -2.27
N ARG A 23 -1.35 3.84 -1.38
CA ARG A 23 -1.23 4.05 0.06
C ARG A 23 0.23 4.14 0.49
N ALA A 24 1.06 3.20 0.06
CA ALA A 24 2.50 3.19 0.36
C ALA A 24 3.17 4.49 -0.13
N THR A 25 2.88 4.91 -1.37
CA THR A 25 3.48 6.13 -1.95
C THR A 25 3.10 7.38 -1.15
N GLN A 26 1.82 7.53 -0.78
CA GLN A 26 1.37 8.70 -0.02
C GLN A 26 1.98 8.76 1.38
N GLU A 27 2.01 7.63 2.10
CA GLU A 27 2.59 7.56 3.45
C GLU A 27 4.10 7.77 3.42
N SER A 28 4.82 7.14 2.48
CA SER A 28 6.27 7.27 2.36
C SER A 28 6.70 8.68 1.98
N LEU A 29 6.05 9.31 0.99
CA LEU A 29 6.43 10.67 0.57
C LEU A 29 6.07 11.71 1.64
N TYR A 30 4.96 11.53 2.34
CA TYR A 30 4.60 12.38 3.48
C TYR A 30 5.66 12.28 4.59
N SER A 31 5.99 11.06 5.01
CA SER A 31 7.01 10.81 6.04
C SER A 31 8.38 11.34 5.62
N LEU A 32 8.77 11.14 4.35
CA LEU A 32 10.04 11.63 3.82
C LEU A 32 10.12 13.16 3.84
N ALA A 33 9.06 13.86 3.43
CA ALA A 33 9.01 15.32 3.47
C ALA A 33 9.22 15.85 4.90
N GLU A 34 8.51 15.29 5.88
CA GLU A 34 8.63 15.68 7.29
C GLU A 34 10.02 15.38 7.86
N ARG A 35 10.60 14.22 7.53
CA ARG A 35 11.93 13.81 8.01
C ARG A 35 13.08 14.61 7.40
N CYS A 36 12.88 15.19 6.22
CA CYS A 36 13.82 16.15 5.61
C CYS A 36 13.65 17.59 6.15
N GLY A 37 12.70 17.83 7.06
CA GLY A 37 12.39 19.15 7.60
C GLY A 37 11.97 20.15 6.51
N THR A 38 12.31 21.42 6.68
CA THR A 38 11.95 22.47 5.70
C THR A 38 12.49 22.19 4.30
N GLN A 39 13.60 21.45 4.18
CA GLN A 39 14.16 21.07 2.89
C GLN A 39 13.27 20.08 2.13
N GLY A 40 12.49 19.26 2.83
CA GLY A 40 11.51 18.36 2.22
C GLY A 40 10.40 19.09 1.46
N LEU A 41 10.12 20.34 1.85
CA LEU A 41 9.09 21.19 1.24
C LEU A 41 9.61 22.03 0.07
N PHE A 42 10.91 22.01 -0.20
CA PHE A 42 11.48 22.76 -1.32
C PHE A 42 11.15 22.07 -2.64
N GLY A 43 10.46 22.80 -3.53
CA GLY A 43 9.99 22.24 -4.82
C GLY A 43 11.08 21.63 -5.69
N TYR A 44 12.33 22.10 -5.59
CA TYR A 44 13.45 21.54 -6.35
C TYR A 44 13.98 20.20 -5.81
N ASN A 45 13.57 19.78 -4.61
CA ASN A 45 13.83 18.44 -4.10
C ASN A 45 12.74 17.43 -4.55
N ASN A 46 11.70 17.88 -5.25
CA ASN A 46 10.63 17.08 -5.86
C ASN A 46 9.81 16.15 -4.94
N ILE A 47 10.04 16.12 -3.63
CA ILE A 47 9.29 15.24 -2.70
C ILE A 47 7.80 15.62 -2.70
N VAL A 48 7.47 16.89 -2.47
CA VAL A 48 6.06 17.36 -2.44
C VAL A 48 5.41 17.30 -3.82
N ASN A 49 6.15 17.58 -4.89
CA ASN A 49 5.64 17.47 -6.26
C ASN A 49 5.23 16.02 -6.56
N ASN A 50 6.12 15.06 -6.29
CA ASN A 50 5.83 13.64 -6.42
C ASN A 50 4.62 13.21 -5.58
N GLN A 51 4.46 13.78 -4.38
CA GLN A 51 3.32 13.47 -3.51
C GLN A 51 1.99 13.89 -4.14
N ILE A 52 1.94 15.11 -4.71
CA ILE A 52 0.74 15.65 -5.38
C ILE A 52 0.44 14.87 -6.65
N GLU A 53 1.46 14.54 -7.45
CA GLU A 53 1.32 13.73 -8.67
C GLU A 53 0.82 12.31 -8.34
N ALA A 54 1.41 11.66 -7.34
CA ALA A 54 0.95 10.35 -6.87
C ALA A 54 -0.48 10.41 -6.32
N ARG A 55 -0.91 11.55 -5.78
CA ARG A 55 -2.30 11.76 -5.34
C ARG A 55 -3.24 11.92 -6.53
N GLY A 56 -2.78 12.47 -7.65
CA GLY A 56 -3.52 12.42 -8.91
C GLY A 56 -3.78 10.97 -9.35
N ASN A 57 -2.76 10.12 -9.28
CA ASN A 57 -2.85 8.70 -9.67
C ASN A 57 -3.82 7.89 -8.78
N SER A 58 -4.05 8.30 -7.54
CA SER A 58 -5.01 7.62 -6.65
C SER A 58 -6.47 7.80 -7.09
N ILE A 59 -6.75 8.85 -7.87
CA ILE A 59 -8.07 9.25 -8.34
C ILE A 59 -8.27 8.91 -9.82
N ALA A 60 -7.24 9.17 -10.65
CA ALA A 60 -7.24 8.85 -12.07
C ALA A 60 -7.38 7.34 -12.29
N GLU A 61 -7.91 6.88 -13.43
CA GLU A 61 -8.14 5.44 -13.71
C GLU A 61 -8.99 4.72 -12.64
N GLY A 62 -9.92 5.46 -12.04
CA GLY A 62 -10.82 4.99 -10.98
C GLY A 62 -10.28 5.30 -9.59
N ASP A 63 -11.07 6.03 -8.81
CA ASP A 63 -10.74 6.32 -7.41
C ASP A 63 -10.45 5.03 -6.62
N THR A 64 -9.40 5.04 -5.82
CA THR A 64 -8.92 3.84 -5.11
C THR A 64 -9.97 3.24 -4.18
N LEU A 65 -10.72 4.08 -3.45
CA LEU A 65 -11.82 3.61 -2.61
C LEU A 65 -12.98 3.10 -3.48
N ALA A 66 -13.33 3.82 -4.55
CA ALA A 66 -14.37 3.37 -5.46
C ALA A 66 -14.01 2.05 -6.16
N LEU A 67 -12.75 1.84 -6.53
CA LEU A 67 -12.24 0.59 -7.05
C LEU A 67 -12.30 -0.50 -5.98
N SER A 68 -11.92 -0.19 -4.74
CA SER A 68 -11.99 -1.13 -3.62
C SER A 68 -13.44 -1.53 -3.28
N ILE A 69 -14.37 -0.58 -3.34
CA ILE A 69 -15.80 -0.79 -3.19
C ILE A 69 -16.31 -1.63 -4.37
N ARG A 70 -16.02 -1.25 -5.62
CA ARG A 70 -16.35 -2.10 -6.79
C ARG A 70 -15.72 -3.49 -6.69
N ALA A 71 -14.60 -3.59 -5.97
CA ALA A 71 -13.89 -4.81 -5.66
C ALA A 71 -14.44 -5.57 -4.44
N CYS A 72 -15.48 -5.10 -3.78
CA CYS A 72 -15.99 -5.68 -2.54
C CYS A 72 -17.53 -5.80 -2.55
N VAL A 73 -18.20 -5.01 -3.38
CA VAL A 73 -19.66 -4.98 -3.51
C VAL A 73 -20.12 -5.81 -4.69
N LEU A 74 -20.66 -7.00 -4.39
CA LEU A 74 -21.89 -7.54 -4.96
C LEU A 74 -22.31 -8.65 -4.00
N GLN A 75 -23.34 -8.46 -3.18
CA GLN A 75 -24.15 -9.58 -2.64
C GLN A 75 -25.63 -9.42 -3.03
N PHE A 76 -25.99 -8.36 -3.76
CA PHE A 76 -27.38 -8.11 -4.13
C PHE A 76 -27.59 -8.18 -5.64
N ARG A 77 -27.83 -9.39 -6.14
CA ARG A 77 -28.54 -9.63 -7.40
C ARG A 77 -30.01 -9.93 -7.04
N ILE A 78 -30.83 -8.89 -6.90
CA ILE A 78 -32.29 -9.01 -7.09
C ILE A 78 -32.54 -8.47 -8.49
N ASP A 79 -33.09 -9.34 -9.33
CA ASP A 79 -33.84 -9.12 -10.57
C ASP A 79 -33.41 -7.98 -11.51
N HIS A 80 -33.02 -8.41 -12.71
CA HIS A 80 -33.15 -7.74 -14.01
C HIS A 80 -33.48 -6.21 -13.99
N LYS A 81 -32.52 -5.43 -14.50
CA LYS A 81 -32.52 -3.98 -14.78
C LYS A 81 -32.21 -3.05 -13.60
N LEU A 82 -31.16 -2.25 -13.85
CA LEU A 82 -30.80 -0.98 -13.21
C LEU A 82 -29.87 -1.07 -11.98
N MET A 83 -28.55 -1.08 -12.22
CA MET A 83 -27.72 0.14 -12.07
C MET A 83 -26.29 -0.15 -12.53
N CYS A 84 -25.85 0.60 -13.54
CA CYS A 84 -24.53 0.56 -14.13
C CYS A 84 -23.46 0.97 -13.10
N CYS A 85 -22.49 0.08 -12.89
CA CYS A 85 -21.08 0.36 -12.66
C CYS A 85 -20.38 -1.00 -12.78
N ALA A 86 -19.65 -1.21 -13.88
CA ALA A 86 -18.95 -2.45 -14.20
C ALA A 86 -18.17 -2.96 -12.98
N GLY A 87 -18.71 -4.04 -12.41
CA GLY A 87 -18.33 -4.60 -11.12
C GLY A 87 -17.38 -5.75 -11.32
N LEU A 88 -16.45 -5.89 -10.38
CA LEU A 88 -15.32 -6.74 -10.60
C LEU A 88 -14.89 -7.57 -9.40
N ALA A 89 -15.00 -7.11 -8.16
CA ALA A 89 -14.69 -8.01 -7.02
C ALA A 89 -15.77 -8.12 -5.94
N ALA A 90 -16.94 -7.62 -6.27
CA ALA A 90 -18.18 -8.40 -6.31
C ALA A 90 -18.12 -9.91 -6.04
N GLU A 91 -17.26 -10.61 -6.76
CA GLU A 91 -17.28 -12.06 -6.88
C GLU A 91 -16.35 -12.73 -5.86
N LEU A 92 -15.40 -12.01 -5.24
CA LEU A 92 -14.43 -12.60 -4.28
C LEU A 92 -15.06 -12.91 -2.93
N ILE A 93 -15.83 -11.97 -2.36
CA ILE A 93 -16.58 -12.21 -1.11
C ILE A 93 -17.71 -13.23 -1.36
N LEU A 94 -18.26 -13.28 -2.58
CA LEU A 94 -19.28 -14.24 -3.01
C LEU A 94 -18.77 -15.64 -3.38
N GLY A 95 -17.47 -15.83 -3.58
CA GLY A 95 -16.91 -17.09 -4.10
C GLY A 95 -17.28 -17.37 -5.56
N ARG A 96 -17.53 -16.35 -6.38
CA ARG A 96 -17.80 -16.50 -7.82
C ARG A 96 -16.53 -16.43 -8.70
N TYR A 97 -15.42 -15.91 -8.17
CA TYR A 97 -14.08 -16.28 -8.63
C TYR A 97 -13.12 -16.20 -7.44
N ASP A 98 -12.04 -16.99 -7.51
CA ASP A 98 -10.99 -16.97 -6.51
C ASP A 98 -9.80 -16.15 -7.02
N MET A 99 -9.25 -15.30 -6.14
CA MET A 99 -7.92 -14.74 -6.38
C MET A 99 -6.90 -15.89 -6.46
N PRO A 100 -5.75 -15.68 -7.10
CA PRO A 100 -4.69 -16.69 -7.12
C PRO A 100 -4.43 -17.19 -5.71
N GLN A 101 -4.37 -18.51 -5.55
CA GLN A 101 -4.09 -19.10 -4.25
C GLN A 101 -2.70 -18.66 -3.80
N PRO A 102 -2.52 -18.33 -2.50
CA PRO A 102 -1.21 -17.99 -1.98
C PRO A 102 -0.19 -19.10 -2.25
N LEU A 103 0.97 -18.72 -2.80
CA LEU A 103 2.11 -19.62 -2.96
C LEU A 103 2.67 -20.05 -1.60
N TYR A 104 2.54 -19.20 -0.59
CA TYR A 104 2.96 -19.47 0.78
C TYR A 104 1.79 -19.25 1.76
N PRO A 105 0.86 -20.20 1.89
CA PRO A 105 -0.34 -20.05 2.74
C PRO A 105 -0.04 -19.86 4.22
N SER A 106 1.15 -20.26 4.68
CA SER A 106 1.59 -20.14 6.07
C SER A 106 2.30 -18.82 6.39
N CYS A 107 2.51 -17.92 5.42
CA CYS A 107 3.09 -16.61 5.72
C CYS A 107 2.06 -15.72 6.42
N LEU A 108 2.52 -14.75 7.21
CA LEU A 108 1.65 -13.94 8.06
C LEU A 108 0.67 -13.12 7.22
N LEU A 109 1.11 -12.62 6.07
CA LEU A 109 0.27 -11.82 5.17
C LEU A 109 -0.83 -12.65 4.50
N SER A 110 -0.56 -13.91 4.16
CA SER A 110 -1.58 -14.83 3.65
C SER A 110 -2.62 -15.16 4.74
N MET A 111 -2.18 -15.42 5.97
CA MET A 111 -3.10 -15.63 7.10
C MET A 111 -3.96 -14.40 7.36
N TYR A 112 -3.37 -13.20 7.28
CA TYR A 112 -4.06 -11.92 7.44
C TYR A 112 -5.13 -11.70 6.38
N GLU A 113 -4.79 -11.90 5.10
CA GLU A 113 -5.74 -11.84 3.98
C GLU A 113 -6.92 -12.80 4.19
N ILE A 114 -6.62 -14.09 4.38
CA ILE A 114 -7.63 -15.15 4.53
C ILE A 114 -8.57 -14.82 5.69
N GLY A 115 -8.04 -14.51 6.87
CA GLY A 115 -8.87 -14.26 8.04
C GLY A 115 -9.69 -12.97 7.94
N LEU A 116 -9.21 -11.94 7.25
CA LEU A 116 -10.02 -10.75 6.96
C LEU A 116 -11.18 -11.06 6.00
N ILE A 117 -10.93 -11.84 4.94
CA ILE A 117 -11.96 -12.25 3.98
C ILE A 117 -12.99 -13.15 4.65
N GLU A 118 -12.56 -14.13 5.45
CA GLU A 118 -13.45 -15.02 6.20
C GLU A 118 -14.32 -14.25 7.19
N HIS A 119 -13.73 -13.31 7.95
CA HIS A 119 -14.49 -12.47 8.86
C HIS A 119 -15.51 -11.60 8.12
N ALA A 120 -15.14 -11.01 6.97
CA ALA A 120 -16.07 -10.25 6.14
C ALA A 120 -17.21 -11.12 5.59
N ARG A 121 -16.91 -12.35 5.14
CA ARG A 121 -17.91 -13.34 4.72
C ARG A 121 -18.86 -13.71 5.86
N GLY A 122 -18.36 -13.88 7.08
CA GLY A 122 -19.16 -14.14 8.28
C GLY A 122 -20.14 -13.02 8.60
N ILE A 123 -19.70 -11.76 8.50
CA ILE A 123 -20.57 -10.58 8.67
C ILE A 123 -21.68 -10.58 7.60
N VAL A 124 -21.32 -10.81 6.33
CA VAL A 124 -22.32 -10.86 5.24
C VAL A 124 -23.32 -12.00 5.44
N GLY A 125 -22.84 -13.16 5.90
CA GLY A 125 -23.68 -14.31 6.23
C GLY A 125 -24.67 -14.04 7.36
N SER A 126 -24.38 -13.11 8.27
CA SER A 126 -25.29 -12.76 9.38
C SER A 126 -26.40 -11.78 8.99
N PHE A 127 -26.51 -11.37 7.73
CA PHE A 127 -27.51 -10.39 7.29
C PHE A 127 -28.87 -11.03 7.04
N GLU A 128 -29.90 -10.57 7.75
CA GLU A 128 -31.27 -11.05 7.64
C GLU A 128 -32.25 -9.95 7.15
N GLY A 129 -33.34 -10.37 6.50
CA GLY A 129 -34.48 -9.50 6.17
C GLY A 129 -34.28 -8.50 5.03
N ALA A 130 -35.05 -7.40 5.08
CA ALA A 130 -35.10 -6.37 4.03
C ALA A 130 -33.98 -5.30 4.14
N ARG A 131 -33.29 -5.20 5.29
CA ARG A 131 -32.25 -4.19 5.56
C ARG A 131 -30.83 -4.60 5.17
N LYS A 132 -30.65 -5.74 4.48
CA LYS A 132 -29.32 -6.26 4.16
C LYS A 132 -28.44 -5.27 3.37
N ARG A 133 -29.04 -4.41 2.53
CA ARG A 133 -28.33 -3.34 1.82
C ARG A 133 -27.74 -2.31 2.78
N GLU A 134 -28.51 -1.92 3.79
CA GLU A 134 -28.10 -0.93 4.79
C GLU A 134 -27.01 -1.52 5.70
N GLU A 135 -27.20 -2.75 6.17
CA GLU A 135 -26.20 -3.49 6.95
C GLU A 135 -24.88 -3.66 6.18
N PHE A 136 -24.95 -3.97 4.89
CA PHE A 136 -23.77 -4.04 4.04
C PHE A 136 -23.08 -2.67 3.95
N ASN A 137 -23.83 -1.61 3.70
CA ASN A 137 -23.28 -0.26 3.58
C ASN A 137 -22.58 0.20 4.87
N TRP A 138 -23.12 -0.16 6.03
CA TRP A 138 -22.51 0.23 7.30
C TRP A 138 -21.35 -0.67 7.73
N ARG A 139 -21.47 -1.99 7.52
CA ARG A 139 -20.50 -2.95 8.09
C ARG A 139 -19.40 -3.38 7.14
N ILE A 140 -19.65 -3.36 5.82
CA ILE A 140 -18.73 -3.87 4.80
C ILE A 140 -18.07 -2.75 3.99
N LEU A 141 -18.81 -1.75 3.52
CA LEU A 141 -18.21 -0.66 2.71
C LEU A 141 -16.97 -0.02 3.33
N PRO A 142 -16.94 0.30 4.65
CA PRO A 142 -15.76 0.88 5.27
C PRO A 142 -14.53 -0.04 5.29
N ARG A 143 -14.72 -1.34 5.09
CA ARG A 143 -13.68 -2.39 5.14
C ARG A 143 -13.14 -2.75 3.77
N CYS A 144 -13.84 -2.37 2.70
CA CYS A 144 -13.54 -2.83 1.35
C CYS A 144 -12.12 -2.47 0.91
N GLN A 145 -11.63 -1.28 1.23
CA GLN A 145 -10.27 -0.89 0.92
C GLN A 145 -9.24 -1.72 1.69
N ILE A 146 -9.46 -1.96 2.99
CA ILE A 146 -8.55 -2.79 3.81
C ILE A 146 -8.50 -4.23 3.28
N LEU A 147 -9.64 -4.80 2.89
CA LEU A 147 -9.71 -6.14 2.30
C LEU A 147 -8.89 -6.23 1.01
N VAL A 148 -9.03 -5.25 0.13
CA VAL A 148 -8.30 -5.20 -1.16
C VAL A 148 -6.81 -4.91 -0.95
N GLU A 149 -6.45 -4.08 0.03
CA GLU A 149 -5.07 -3.85 0.43
C GLU A 149 -4.42 -5.13 0.98
N ALA A 150 -5.13 -5.92 1.79
CA ALA A 150 -4.61 -7.19 2.34
C ALA A 150 -4.23 -8.18 1.22
N VAL A 151 -5.10 -8.35 0.22
CA VAL A 151 -4.80 -9.14 -1.00
C VAL A 151 -3.56 -8.58 -1.71
N GLY A 152 -3.49 -7.25 -1.87
CA GLY A 152 -2.35 -6.63 -2.55
C GLY A 152 -1.03 -6.82 -1.79
N HIS A 153 -1.06 -6.77 -0.46
CA HIS A 153 0.12 -6.98 0.39
C HIS A 153 0.64 -8.43 0.27
N GLN A 154 -0.28 -9.40 0.29
CA GLN A 154 0.04 -10.80 0.08
C GLN A 154 0.68 -11.03 -1.31
N ILE A 155 0.04 -10.57 -2.39
CA ILE A 155 0.57 -10.71 -3.77
C ILE A 155 1.93 -10.02 -3.91
N ALA A 156 2.10 -8.83 -3.33
CA ALA A 156 3.35 -8.07 -3.41
C ALA A 156 4.51 -8.82 -2.72
N TYR A 157 4.28 -9.35 -1.52
CA TYR A 157 5.27 -10.10 -0.77
C TYR A 157 5.67 -11.38 -1.52
N GLU A 158 4.69 -12.17 -1.98
CA GLU A 158 4.99 -13.42 -2.70
C GLU A 158 5.71 -13.18 -4.02
N SER A 159 5.29 -12.17 -4.77
CA SER A 159 5.95 -11.78 -6.01
C SER A 159 7.39 -11.37 -5.73
N ALA A 160 7.62 -10.55 -4.71
CA ALA A 160 8.96 -10.12 -4.33
C ALA A 160 9.85 -11.28 -3.89
N ALA A 161 9.31 -12.23 -3.10
CA ALA A 161 10.01 -13.47 -2.74
C ALA A 161 10.35 -14.33 -3.97
N TYR A 162 9.41 -14.50 -4.90
CA TYR A 162 9.61 -15.25 -6.14
C TYR A 162 10.71 -14.65 -7.03
N TYR A 163 10.75 -13.31 -7.15
CA TYR A 163 11.78 -12.60 -7.92
C TYR A 163 13.11 -12.43 -7.17
N GLY A 164 13.24 -12.99 -5.96
CA GLY A 164 14.50 -13.00 -5.21
C GLY A 164 14.88 -11.64 -4.60
N VAL A 165 13.90 -10.82 -4.22
CA VAL A 165 14.14 -9.64 -3.37
C VAL A 165 14.79 -10.10 -2.07
N ASP A 166 15.77 -9.34 -1.58
CA ASP A 166 16.52 -9.66 -0.35
C ASP A 166 15.57 -9.89 0.83
N LEU A 167 15.75 -11.03 1.52
CA LEU A 167 14.88 -11.45 2.63
C LEU A 167 14.76 -10.37 3.71
N LYS A 168 15.80 -9.57 3.95
CA LYS A 168 15.76 -8.50 4.95
C LYS A 168 14.76 -7.39 4.61
N LEU A 169 14.58 -7.11 3.32
CA LEU A 169 13.56 -6.16 2.85
C LEU A 169 12.16 -6.77 2.94
N LEU A 170 12.03 -8.08 2.71
CA LEU A 170 10.76 -8.80 2.87
C LEU A 170 10.34 -8.86 4.33
N ASP A 171 11.25 -9.18 5.25
CA ASP A 171 11.00 -9.19 6.70
C ASP A 171 10.55 -7.79 7.18
N LEU A 172 11.22 -6.74 6.69
CA LEU A 172 10.84 -5.36 7.01
C LEU A 172 9.47 -5.01 6.43
N TYR A 173 9.17 -5.44 5.21
CA TYR A 173 7.87 -5.21 4.58
C TYR A 173 6.75 -5.92 5.35
N GLU A 174 6.91 -7.20 5.68
CA GLU A 174 5.94 -7.99 6.43
C GLU A 174 5.69 -7.38 7.81
N ALA A 175 6.75 -7.04 8.56
CA ALA A 175 6.62 -6.41 9.87
C ALA A 175 5.89 -5.05 9.81
N ARG A 176 6.15 -4.24 8.77
CA ARG A 176 5.47 -2.95 8.56
C ARG A 176 3.99 -3.12 8.21
N VAL A 177 3.64 -4.12 7.39
CA VAL A 177 2.23 -4.40 7.08
C VAL A 177 1.49 -4.90 8.33
N MET A 178 2.14 -5.77 9.12
CA MET A 178 1.60 -6.27 10.38
C MET A 178 1.23 -5.14 11.35
N LEU A 179 2.13 -4.17 11.54
CA LEU A 179 1.93 -3.04 12.44
C LEU A 179 0.83 -2.05 11.99
N ARG A 180 0.23 -2.24 10.81
CA ARG A 180 -0.95 -1.46 10.38
C ARG A 180 -2.25 -1.96 11.00
N ASP A 181 -2.32 -3.24 11.38
CA ASP A 181 -3.46 -3.82 12.10
C ASP A 181 -3.00 -4.76 13.22
N PRO A 182 -2.28 -4.22 14.23
CA PRO A 182 -1.70 -5.04 15.29
C PRO A 182 -2.77 -5.80 16.09
N GLY A 183 -3.98 -5.23 16.18
CA GLY A 183 -5.11 -5.83 16.89
C GLY A 183 -5.61 -7.11 16.24
N TRP A 184 -5.56 -7.21 14.91
CA TRP A 184 -5.86 -8.46 14.21
C TRP A 184 -4.85 -9.56 14.58
N PHE A 185 -3.56 -9.24 14.59
CA PHE A 185 -2.50 -10.21 14.89
C PHE A 185 -2.52 -10.65 16.35
N VAL A 186 -2.79 -9.75 17.30
CA VAL A 186 -2.97 -10.13 18.72
C VAL A 186 -4.13 -11.12 18.90
N LYS A 187 -5.21 -10.96 18.13
CA LYS A 187 -6.41 -11.78 18.26
C LYS A 187 -6.30 -13.13 17.55
N ASN A 188 -5.69 -13.16 16.37
CA ASN A 188 -5.75 -14.30 15.45
C ASN A 188 -4.39 -15.02 15.27
N ALA A 189 -3.30 -14.42 15.76
CA ALA A 189 -1.97 -15.02 15.78
C ALA A 189 -1.39 -14.96 17.21
N PRO A 190 -0.43 -15.82 17.56
CA PRO A 190 0.25 -15.76 18.86
C PRO A 190 1.30 -14.65 18.90
N LEU A 191 0.95 -13.45 18.42
CA LEU A 191 1.84 -12.29 18.28
C LEU A 191 1.32 -11.12 19.10
N ASP A 192 1.81 -10.99 20.33
CA ASP A 192 1.54 -9.81 21.16
C ASP A 192 2.22 -8.54 20.59
N THR A 193 1.78 -7.37 21.06
CA THR A 193 2.28 -6.09 20.57
C THR A 193 3.80 -5.92 20.71
N GLU A 194 4.41 -6.45 21.78
CA GLU A 194 5.85 -6.33 22.00
C GLU A 194 6.63 -7.19 21.02
N THR A 195 6.14 -8.41 20.77
CA THR A 195 6.68 -9.33 19.76
C THR A 195 6.60 -8.69 18.38
N GLN A 196 5.48 -8.04 18.04
CA GLN A 196 5.29 -7.35 16.77
C GLN A 196 6.30 -6.20 16.58
N LEU A 197 6.53 -5.38 17.62
CA LEU A 197 7.52 -4.31 17.59
C LEU A 197 8.95 -4.85 17.47
N LYS A 198 9.25 -5.92 18.21
CA LYS A 198 10.56 -6.57 18.15
C LYS A 198 10.88 -7.08 16.74
N MET A 199 9.91 -7.70 16.06
CA MET A 199 10.08 -8.14 14.66
C MET A 199 10.43 -6.97 13.73
N GLU A 200 9.76 -5.82 13.88
CA GLU A 200 10.09 -4.61 13.11
C GLU A 200 11.50 -4.09 13.41
N MET A 201 11.88 -4.04 14.70
CA MET A 201 13.20 -3.58 15.11
C MET A 201 14.31 -4.47 14.54
N GLU A 202 14.18 -5.79 14.64
CA GLU A 202 15.15 -6.75 14.10
C GLU A 202 15.28 -6.63 12.58
N ALA A 203 14.14 -6.46 11.88
CA ALA A 203 14.15 -6.26 10.43
C ALA A 203 14.81 -4.92 10.04
N MET A 204 14.56 -3.85 10.79
CA MET A 204 15.21 -2.55 10.61
C MET A 204 16.72 -2.64 10.85
N ASP A 205 17.15 -3.27 11.93
CA ASP A 205 18.58 -3.44 12.27
C ASP A 205 19.32 -4.26 11.20
N ALA A 206 18.62 -5.21 10.55
CA ALA A 206 19.17 -5.98 9.45
C ALA A 206 19.25 -5.19 8.13
N ALA A 207 18.26 -4.34 7.83
CA ALA A 207 18.09 -3.67 6.54
C ALA A 207 18.81 -2.30 6.46
N VAL A 208 18.74 -1.48 7.51
CA VAL A 208 19.29 -0.11 7.52
C VAL A 208 20.79 -0.04 7.19
N PRO A 209 21.66 -0.94 7.71
CA PRO A 209 23.08 -0.91 7.36
C PRO A 209 23.36 -1.12 5.86
N ARG A 210 22.42 -1.70 5.12
CA ARG A 210 22.49 -1.97 3.68
C ARG A 210 21.60 -1.04 2.85
N LEU A 211 21.07 0.03 3.46
CA LEU A 211 20.12 0.92 2.78
C LEU A 211 20.67 1.48 1.47
N GLU A 212 21.92 1.96 1.45
CA GLU A 212 22.54 2.50 0.22
C GLU A 212 22.64 1.44 -0.88
N GLU A 213 23.02 0.21 -0.53
CA GLU A 213 23.06 -0.92 -1.48
C GLU A 213 21.66 -1.18 -2.08
N PHE A 214 20.63 -1.17 -1.25
CA PHE A 214 19.24 -1.36 -1.71
C PHE A 214 18.76 -0.20 -2.58
N LEU A 215 19.13 1.04 -2.26
CA LEU A 215 18.80 2.22 -3.06
C LEU A 215 19.52 2.18 -4.42
N ASP A 216 20.80 1.84 -4.45
CA ASP A 216 21.58 1.69 -5.67
C ASP A 216 21.01 0.60 -6.58
N ALA A 217 20.59 -0.53 -6.00
CA ALA A 217 19.97 -1.64 -6.72
C ALA A 217 18.66 -1.26 -7.44
N THR A 218 17.98 -0.19 -7.01
CA THR A 218 16.79 0.32 -7.73
C THR A 218 17.12 0.93 -9.09
N GLY A 219 18.36 1.35 -9.31
CA GLY A 219 18.77 2.09 -10.51
C GLY A 219 18.15 3.49 -10.64
N ALA A 220 17.54 4.03 -9.57
CA ALA A 220 16.86 5.32 -9.60
C ALA A 220 17.82 6.53 -9.59
N GLY A 221 19.09 6.33 -9.22
CA GLY A 221 20.09 7.40 -9.07
C GLY A 221 20.16 8.40 -10.24
N PRO A 222 20.25 7.96 -11.51
CA PRO A 222 20.31 8.85 -12.67
C PRO A 222 19.06 9.73 -12.86
N TYR A 223 17.92 9.35 -12.29
CA TYR A 223 16.66 10.08 -12.37
C TYR A 223 16.44 11.00 -11.16
N CYS A 224 17.28 10.90 -10.13
CA CYS A 224 17.19 11.73 -8.94
C CYS A 224 17.85 13.10 -9.19
N THR A 225 17.02 14.10 -9.49
CA THR A 225 17.48 15.49 -9.69
C THR A 225 17.49 16.30 -8.39
N ALA A 226 17.13 15.70 -7.25
CA ALA A 226 16.95 16.39 -5.99
C ALA A 226 18.31 16.82 -5.38
N PRO A 227 18.58 18.13 -5.20
CA PRO A 227 19.84 18.61 -4.63
C PRO A 227 20.16 18.08 -3.23
N ILE A 228 19.14 17.75 -2.42
CA ILE A 228 19.31 17.18 -1.08
C ILE A 228 19.97 15.79 -1.08
N ALA A 229 19.96 15.07 -2.21
CA ALA A 229 20.50 13.72 -2.30
C ALA A 229 22.02 13.66 -2.14
N SER A 230 22.75 14.75 -2.37
CA SER A 230 24.21 14.77 -2.13
C SER A 230 24.73 16.16 -1.75
N ASN A 231 25.79 16.19 -0.92
CA ASN A 231 26.48 17.43 -0.56
C ASN A 231 27.02 18.18 -1.80
N LYS A 232 27.43 17.45 -2.83
CA LYS A 232 27.92 18.02 -4.09
C LYS A 232 26.79 18.74 -4.83
N SER A 233 25.67 18.04 -5.08
CA SER A 233 24.48 18.61 -5.74
C SER A 233 23.92 19.82 -4.99
N TRP A 234 23.92 19.77 -3.65
CA TRP A 234 23.51 20.88 -2.80
C TRP A 234 24.42 22.09 -2.94
N THR A 235 25.73 21.86 -3.04
CA THR A 235 26.74 22.91 -3.21
C THR A 235 26.64 23.52 -4.61
N ASP A 236 26.48 22.71 -5.65
CA ASP A 236 26.31 23.17 -7.03
C ASP A 236 25.05 24.05 -7.17
N LEU A 237 23.94 23.66 -6.53
CA LEU A 237 22.72 24.48 -6.46
C LEU A 237 22.97 25.86 -5.85
N LYS A 238 23.73 25.94 -4.75
CA LYS A 238 24.07 27.21 -4.09
C LYS A 238 24.89 28.12 -5.00
N HIS A 239 25.85 27.56 -5.74
CA HIS A 239 26.67 28.32 -6.67
C HIS A 239 25.87 28.81 -7.89
N MET A 240 24.88 28.03 -8.33
CA MET A 240 23.99 28.41 -9.44
C MET A 240 22.94 29.46 -9.05
N ARG A 241 22.59 29.57 -7.76
CA ARG A 241 21.53 30.46 -7.25
C ARG A 241 22.03 31.66 -6.43
N VAL A 242 23.28 32.10 -6.64
CA VAL A 242 23.74 33.40 -6.13
C VAL A 242 23.15 34.52 -6.99
N THR A 243 21.84 34.73 -6.89
CA THR A 243 21.15 35.98 -7.21
C THR A 243 20.50 36.53 -5.93
N PRO A 244 20.68 37.81 -5.61
CA PRO A 244 20.45 38.33 -4.26
C PRO A 244 18.94 38.48 -4.01
N GLY A 245 18.38 37.71 -3.08
CA GLY A 245 16.98 37.89 -2.68
C GLY A 245 16.45 36.93 -1.62
N TRP A 246 17.06 35.76 -1.44
CA TRP A 246 16.60 34.80 -0.44
C TRP A 246 17.65 34.67 0.67
N ILE A 247 17.38 35.35 1.78
CA ILE A 247 18.14 35.23 3.02
C ILE A 247 18.03 33.78 3.49
N PHE A 248 19.07 32.99 3.22
CA PHE A 248 19.27 31.70 3.87
C PHE A 248 19.58 32.00 5.35
N MET A 249 18.56 31.84 6.21
CA MET A 249 18.78 31.83 7.65
C MET A 249 19.59 30.57 7.98
N ARG A 250 20.89 30.78 8.15
CA ARG A 250 21.84 29.77 8.61
C ARG A 250 21.48 29.45 10.05
N ILE A 251 20.71 28.37 10.29
CA ILE A 251 20.62 27.79 11.63
C ILE A 251 21.98 27.12 11.88
N THR A 252 22.91 27.91 12.42
CA THR A 252 24.10 27.39 13.07
C THR A 252 23.66 26.68 14.34
N ARG A 253 23.95 25.38 14.43
CA ARG A 253 23.93 24.64 15.69
C ARG A 253 24.86 25.34 16.69
N ASN A 254 24.34 25.61 17.89
CA ASN A 254 25.10 25.48 19.13
C ASN A 254 24.68 24.15 19.76
#